data_AF-A0A545TAQ2-F1
#
_entry.id   AF-A0A545TAQ2-F1
#
_cell.length_a   1.000
_cell.length_b   1.000
_cell.length_c   1.000
_cell.angle_alpha   90.00
_cell.angle_beta   90.00
_cell.angle_gamma   90.00
#
_symmetry.space_group_name_H-M   'P 1'
#
loop_
_entity.id
_entity.type
_entity.pdbx_description
1 polymer ?
#
loop_
_entity_poly.entity_id
_entity_poly.type
_entity_poly.pdbx_seq_one_letter_code
_entity_poly.pdbx_strand_id
1 'polypeptide(L)'
;MSPQPDRGTADSSGRGVSRSSNPHQMEDQSEVEAFLASPAAHGLLEGDVERIDTHAAVVFLAGDRAYKIKRAVKYPYLDFSTLAKRRDACLHELELNLRTAPALYLGLAAVRRTAAGELTLEQEDGGETAALTLEYAVVMKRFNREDEFDRIAERGALDDQLLADLASVIAAFHETAVPHVTGFDHAAGFTEIVTGNDLAFEEYQGIFPRAESRALSGKALAAIAANAALFAARQKRGKVRQCHGDLHLANIVLIDGQPVLFDAIEFDDRIAIIDVLYDLAFLLMDLWQDGRKREANAVFNRYLSITDDTTALPLLPLFLSVRAAIRAKVAAASGKPGEAGDYFRQAVRFLEPGKRRCVAVGGLSGSGKTSLARALAPEIGSAPGAVHVRSDVIRKELFCMPETERLPQSAYSSAVTERVYSIMLERAHKVLSKGHSVIVDAVFSKPAEREAFETMAKGRSVAPQCFWLRAPEETLKARVAARHGDASDATPAVVDQQAGYDLGALSWRQVDSGAGLETVAQEVQAMINGADSVQ
;
A
#
# COMPACT_ATOMS: atom_id res chain seq x y z
N MET A 1 4.26 54.52 7.10
CA MET A 1 4.96 55.45 8.02
C MET A 1 5.35 54.65 9.24
N SER A 2 6.65 54.40 9.40
CA SER A 2 7.27 53.79 10.59
C SER A 2 7.07 54.69 11.83
N PRO A 3 7.29 54.19 13.08
CA PRO A 3 8.66 53.90 13.54
C PRO A 3 8.84 52.69 14.49
N GLN A 4 10.00 52.05 14.38
CA GLN A 4 10.68 51.32 15.47
C GLN A 4 11.16 52.31 16.54
N PRO A 5 11.31 51.90 17.82
CA PRO A 5 12.60 51.40 18.35
C PRO A 5 12.37 50.22 19.35
N ASP A 6 13.32 49.48 19.92
CA ASP A 6 14.72 49.73 20.25
C ASP A 6 15.46 48.39 20.52
N ARG A 7 16.79 48.39 20.43
CA ARG A 7 17.67 47.25 20.77
C ARG A 7 18.02 47.27 22.26
N GLY A 8 17.94 46.13 22.93
CA GLY A 8 18.49 45.92 24.27
C GLY A 8 19.20 44.56 24.37
N THR A 9 20.50 44.59 24.63
CA THR A 9 21.37 43.43 24.89
C THR A 9 21.50 43.15 26.39
N ALA A 10 21.73 41.86 26.70
CA ALA A 10 22.19 41.25 27.95
C ALA A 10 21.15 41.02 29.07
N ASP A 11 20.89 39.76 29.43
CA ASP A 11 21.58 39.14 30.57
C ASP A 11 21.37 37.61 30.61
N SER A 12 22.46 36.93 30.98
CA SER A 12 22.55 35.50 31.24
C SER A 12 22.11 35.21 32.67
N SER A 13 21.06 34.41 32.88
CA SER A 13 20.87 33.73 34.16
C SER A 13 20.06 32.45 33.96
N GLY A 14 20.62 31.35 34.45
CA GLY A 14 20.19 30.00 34.18
C GLY A 14 18.74 29.70 34.57
N ARG A 15 18.10 28.88 33.74
CA ARG A 15 17.03 28.00 34.16
C ARG A 15 17.42 26.60 33.71
N GLY A 16 17.79 25.77 34.68
CA GLY A 16 17.92 24.34 34.48
C GLY A 16 16.60 23.83 33.91
N VAL A 17 16.67 23.29 32.70
CA VAL A 17 15.57 22.51 32.13
C VAL A 17 15.50 21.24 32.97
N SER A 18 14.54 21.20 33.88
CA SER A 18 14.10 19.98 34.54
C SER A 18 13.67 19.00 33.44
N ARG A 19 14.55 18.06 33.09
CA ARG A 19 14.22 16.91 32.25
C ARG A 19 13.04 16.21 32.92
N SER A 20 11.86 16.31 32.32
CA SER A 20 10.74 15.43 32.65
C SER A 20 11.23 14.00 32.41
N SER A 21 11.44 13.24 33.48
CA SER A 21 11.84 11.84 33.40
C SER A 21 10.70 11.07 32.75
N ASN A 22 10.91 10.60 31.53
CA ASN A 22 9.98 9.71 30.86
C ASN A 22 9.84 8.44 31.72
N PRO A 23 8.65 8.10 32.26
CA PRO A 23 8.47 6.99 33.19
C PRO A 23 8.78 5.62 32.57
N HIS A 24 8.90 5.56 31.24
CA HIS A 24 9.25 4.34 30.50
C HIS A 24 10.75 4.17 30.26
N GLN A 25 11.58 5.17 30.56
CA GLN A 25 13.03 5.11 30.37
C GLN A 25 13.67 4.25 31.47
N MET A 26 14.43 3.22 31.06
CA MET A 26 14.99 2.19 31.95
C MET A 26 16.50 2.36 32.17
N GLU A 27 17.24 2.88 31.19
CA GLU A 27 18.68 3.15 31.30
C GLU A 27 19.01 4.52 30.68
N ASP A 28 20.10 5.15 31.13
CA ASP A 28 20.62 6.38 30.51
C ASP A 28 21.57 6.02 29.37
N GLN A 29 21.18 6.39 28.15
CA GLN A 29 21.96 6.18 26.93
C GLN A 29 22.66 7.47 26.47
N SER A 30 22.62 8.57 27.25
CA SER A 30 23.11 9.89 26.83
C SER A 30 24.57 9.88 26.37
N GLU A 31 25.44 9.09 27.01
CA GLU A 31 26.86 8.99 26.63
C GLU A 31 27.04 8.31 25.27
N VAL A 32 26.36 7.18 25.05
CA VAL A 32 26.36 6.44 23.78
C VAL A 32 25.79 7.32 22.67
N GLU A 33 24.66 7.97 22.95
CA GLU A 33 24.01 8.88 22.01
C GLU A 33 24.88 10.08 21.64
N ALA A 34 25.59 10.68 22.60
CA ALA A 34 26.52 11.77 22.35
C ALA A 34 27.73 11.31 21.53
N PHE A 35 28.26 10.11 21.81
CA PHE A 35 29.31 9.51 21.03
C PHE A 35 28.89 9.26 19.58
N LEU A 36 27.74 8.62 19.36
CA LEU A 36 27.20 8.36 18.02
C LEU A 36 26.78 9.63 17.28
N ALA A 37 26.50 10.74 17.97
CA ALA A 37 26.28 12.04 17.34
C ALA A 37 27.60 12.71 16.88
N SER A 38 28.77 12.18 17.24
CA SER A 38 30.06 12.73 16.84
C SER A 38 30.54 12.16 15.49
N PRO A 39 31.09 12.98 14.58
CA PRO A 39 31.65 12.48 13.32
C PRO A 39 32.81 11.50 13.53
N ALA A 40 33.61 11.72 14.57
CA ALA A 40 34.76 10.89 14.92
C ALA A 40 34.37 9.44 15.24
N ALA A 41 33.19 9.20 15.86
CA ALA A 41 32.68 7.86 16.12
C ALA A 41 32.50 7.02 14.84
N HIS A 42 32.34 7.69 13.71
CA HIS A 42 32.11 7.06 12.40
C HIS A 42 33.35 7.11 11.50
N GLY A 43 34.51 7.49 12.05
CA GLY A 43 35.76 7.64 11.29
C GLY A 43 35.77 8.83 10.33
N LEU A 44 34.90 9.82 10.55
CA LEU A 44 34.80 11.03 9.73
C LEU A 44 35.66 12.15 10.34
N LEU A 45 36.40 12.87 9.49
CA LEU A 45 37.20 14.03 9.91
C LEU A 45 36.34 15.29 10.09
N GLU A 46 35.33 15.47 9.23
CA GLU A 46 34.40 16.60 9.20
C GLU A 46 33.02 16.12 8.70
N GLY A 47 31.97 16.92 8.93
CA GLY A 47 30.58 16.64 8.52
C GLY A 47 29.61 16.57 9.71
N ASP A 48 28.32 16.78 9.44
CA ASP A 48 27.29 16.69 10.46
C ASP A 48 26.71 15.27 10.55
N VAL A 49 26.48 14.81 11.78
CA VAL A 49 25.70 13.60 12.03
C VAL A 49 24.26 14.02 12.31
N GLU A 50 23.35 13.67 11.41
CA GLU A 50 21.93 13.93 11.61
C GLU A 50 21.34 12.90 12.56
N ARG A 51 20.58 13.36 13.55
CA ARG A 51 19.89 12.51 14.51
C ARG A 51 18.39 12.50 14.24
N ILE A 52 17.83 11.31 14.14
CA ILE A 52 16.39 11.08 13.99
C ILE A 52 15.92 10.27 15.20
N ASP A 53 14.94 10.81 15.92
CA ASP A 53 14.39 10.20 17.12
C ASP A 53 13.02 9.57 16.82
N THR A 54 12.85 8.29 17.15
CA THR A 54 11.53 7.64 17.21
C THR A 54 11.18 7.33 18.66
N HIS A 55 9.97 6.82 18.89
CA HIS A 55 9.52 6.43 20.23
C HIS A 55 10.29 5.24 20.81
N ALA A 56 10.87 4.38 19.96
CA ALA A 56 11.55 3.14 20.36
C ALA A 56 13.02 3.05 19.90
N ALA A 57 13.49 3.97 19.06
CA ALA A 57 14.85 3.94 18.51
C ALA A 57 15.41 5.37 18.31
N VAL A 58 16.72 5.44 18.08
CA VAL A 58 17.44 6.64 17.63
C VAL A 58 18.29 6.24 16.43
N VAL A 59 18.21 7.01 15.35
CA VAL A 59 18.99 6.79 14.12
C VAL A 59 19.99 7.94 13.96
N PHE A 60 21.24 7.60 13.70
CA PHE A 60 22.33 8.54 13.39
C PHE A 60 22.75 8.37 11.94
N LEU A 61 22.61 9.41 11.13
CA LEU A 61 23.03 9.42 9.73
C LEU A 61 24.42 10.05 9.64
N ALA A 62 25.44 9.25 9.32
CA ALA A 62 26.83 9.66 9.27
C ALA A 62 27.48 9.19 7.97
N GLY A 63 27.90 10.14 7.13
CA GLY A 63 28.45 9.84 5.80
C GLY A 63 27.45 9.06 4.94
N ASP A 64 27.87 7.89 4.47
CA ASP A 64 27.10 6.96 3.64
C ASP A 64 26.33 5.89 4.45
N ARG A 65 26.31 5.99 5.78
CA ARG A 65 25.68 5.02 6.68
C ARG A 65 24.65 5.63 7.62
N ALA A 66 23.76 4.77 8.09
CA ALA A 66 22.82 5.03 9.17
C ALA A 66 23.02 4.00 10.28
N TYR A 67 23.00 4.46 11.52
CA TYR A 67 23.20 3.64 12.72
C TYR A 67 21.96 3.75 13.62
N LYS A 68 21.19 2.67 13.72
CA LYS A 68 19.94 2.63 14.50
C LYS A 68 20.18 1.88 15.81
N ILE A 69 20.08 2.58 16.93
CA ILE A 69 20.08 1.99 18.28
C ILE A 69 18.66 1.90 18.82
N LYS A 70 18.38 0.89 19.63
CA LYS A 70 17.11 0.78 20.37
C LYS A 70 17.17 1.64 21.62
N ARG A 71 16.06 2.32 21.95
CA ARG A 71 15.97 3.04 23.22
C ARG A 71 15.84 2.05 24.37
N ALA A 72 16.45 2.36 25.50
CA ALA A 72 16.29 1.61 26.74
C ALA A 72 14.92 1.91 27.38
N VAL A 73 13.86 1.35 26.81
CA VAL A 73 12.47 1.60 27.21
C VAL A 73 11.69 0.32 27.48
N LYS A 74 10.64 0.43 28.29
CA LYS A 74 9.66 -0.63 28.51
C LYS A 74 8.23 -0.10 28.40
N TYR A 75 7.53 -0.55 27.38
CA TYR A 75 6.11 -0.33 27.13
C TYR A 75 5.32 -1.64 27.32
N PRO A 76 3.98 -1.59 27.44
CA PRO A 76 3.16 -2.80 27.54
C PRO A 76 3.29 -3.77 26.35
N TYR A 77 3.72 -3.27 25.19
CA TYR A 77 3.85 -4.01 23.93
C TYR A 77 5.31 -4.15 23.44
N LEU A 78 6.28 -3.58 24.16
CA LEU A 78 7.68 -3.52 23.72
C LEU A 78 8.62 -3.49 24.93
N ASP A 79 9.62 -4.35 24.95
CA ASP A 79 10.59 -4.40 26.05
C ASP A 79 12.04 -4.39 25.54
N PHE A 80 12.64 -3.21 25.58
CA PHE A 80 14.05 -2.94 25.28
C PHE A 80 14.84 -2.54 26.54
N SER A 81 14.35 -2.97 27.71
CA SER A 81 14.86 -2.53 29.01
C SER A 81 16.30 -2.93 29.32
N THR A 82 16.83 -3.97 28.68
CA THR A 82 18.18 -4.46 28.92
C THR A 82 18.98 -4.53 27.62
N LEU A 83 20.30 -4.40 27.72
CA LEU A 83 21.21 -4.50 26.58
C LEU A 83 21.02 -5.81 25.79
N ALA A 84 20.83 -6.94 26.48
CA ALA A 84 20.59 -8.23 25.82
C ALA A 84 19.32 -8.22 24.97
N LYS A 85 18.21 -7.65 25.48
CA LYS A 85 16.96 -7.51 24.71
C LYS A 85 17.14 -6.60 23.51
N ARG A 86 17.90 -5.51 23.65
CA ARG A 86 18.21 -4.60 22.53
C ARG A 86 19.06 -5.28 21.47
N ARG A 87 20.03 -6.11 21.85
CA ARG A 87 20.82 -6.94 20.93
C ARG A 87 19.93 -7.89 20.14
N ASP A 88 19.08 -8.64 20.84
CA ASP A 88 18.18 -9.62 20.21
C ASP A 88 17.20 -8.92 19.26
N ALA A 89 16.68 -7.74 19.64
CA ALA A 89 15.83 -6.92 18.77
C ALA A 89 16.57 -6.43 17.52
N CYS A 90 17.83 -6.00 17.63
CA CYS A 90 18.63 -5.59 16.47
C CYS A 90 18.92 -6.77 15.53
N LEU A 91 19.21 -7.95 16.08
CA LEU A 91 19.41 -9.17 15.29
C LEU A 91 18.13 -9.60 14.58
N HIS A 92 16.99 -9.51 15.26
CA HIS A 92 15.71 -9.86 14.64
C HIS A 92 15.28 -8.83 13.58
N GLU A 93 15.54 -7.53 13.79
CA GLU A 93 15.36 -6.51 12.74
C GLU A 93 16.17 -6.84 11.49
N LEU A 94 17.45 -7.20 11.65
CA LEU A 94 18.30 -7.62 10.55
C LEU A 94 17.73 -8.84 9.83
N GLU A 95 17.37 -9.88 10.57
CA GLU A 95 16.78 -11.11 10.02
C GLU A 95 15.55 -10.82 9.15
N LEU A 96 14.63 -10.00 9.67
CA LEU A 96 13.38 -9.68 8.98
C LEU A 96 13.62 -8.82 7.73
N ASN A 97 14.44 -7.78 7.85
CA ASN A 97 14.59 -6.81 6.77
C ASN A 97 15.59 -7.24 5.69
N LEU A 98 16.51 -8.17 5.97
CA LEU A 98 17.36 -8.78 4.93
C LEU A 98 16.54 -9.55 3.88
N ARG A 99 15.29 -9.94 4.18
CA ARG A 99 14.38 -10.62 3.24
C ARG A 99 13.96 -9.72 2.08
N THR A 100 13.84 -8.42 2.32
CA THR A 100 13.30 -7.44 1.36
C THR A 100 14.29 -6.33 1.00
N ALA A 101 15.28 -6.06 1.86
CA ALA A 101 16.25 -4.99 1.71
C ALA A 101 17.71 -5.44 2.00
N PRO A 102 18.22 -6.52 1.39
CA PRO A 102 19.55 -7.06 1.70
C PRO A 102 20.71 -6.10 1.40
N ALA A 103 20.54 -5.19 0.44
CA ALA A 103 21.55 -4.18 0.12
C ALA A 103 21.52 -2.97 1.06
N LEU A 104 20.44 -2.81 1.83
CA LEU A 104 20.26 -1.71 2.77
C LEU A 104 20.81 -2.05 4.16
N TYR A 105 20.57 -3.26 4.65
CA TYR A 105 21.00 -3.69 5.98
C TYR A 105 22.38 -4.34 5.91
N LEU A 106 23.39 -3.68 6.51
CA LEU A 106 24.80 -4.03 6.36
C LEU A 106 25.34 -4.91 7.50
N GLY A 107 24.67 -4.93 8.66
CA GLY A 107 25.03 -5.77 9.79
C GLY A 107 24.80 -5.10 11.15
N LEU A 108 25.47 -5.63 12.17
CA LEU A 108 25.40 -5.15 13.54
C LEU A 108 26.74 -4.54 13.96
N ALA A 109 26.70 -3.41 14.65
CA ALA A 109 27.85 -2.81 15.32
C ALA A 109 27.61 -2.73 16.83
N ALA A 110 28.70 -2.64 17.58
CA ALA A 110 28.70 -2.50 19.03
C ALA A 110 29.46 -1.23 19.44
N VAL A 111 28.87 -0.45 20.33
CA VAL A 111 29.55 0.63 21.04
C VAL A 111 30.20 0.03 22.28
N ARG A 112 31.52 0.10 22.38
CA ARG A 112 32.30 -0.53 23.45
C ARG A 112 33.11 0.51 24.20
N ARG A 113 33.40 0.26 25.48
CA ARG A 113 34.38 1.02 26.23
C ARG A 113 35.71 0.28 26.29
N THR A 114 36.77 0.90 25.80
CA THR A 114 38.13 0.34 25.89
C THR A 114 38.63 0.35 27.33
N ALA A 115 39.70 -0.39 27.62
CA ALA A 115 40.36 -0.36 28.93
C ALA A 115 40.89 1.04 29.31
N ALA A 116 41.14 1.91 28.31
CA ALA A 116 41.54 3.30 28.50
C ALA A 116 40.35 4.24 28.79
N GLY A 117 39.12 3.73 28.74
CA GLY A 117 37.89 4.49 29.01
C GLY A 117 37.25 5.14 27.78
N GLU A 118 37.90 5.06 26.61
CA GLU A 118 37.43 5.62 25.34
C GLU A 118 36.31 4.77 24.74
N LEU A 119 35.37 5.40 24.02
CA LEU A 119 34.32 4.71 23.29
C LEU A 119 34.75 4.41 21.86
N THR A 120 34.49 3.17 21.41
CA THR A 120 34.70 2.73 20.03
C THR A 120 33.41 2.20 19.43
N LEU A 121 33.28 2.33 18.11
CA LEU A 121 32.22 1.70 17.32
C LEU A 121 32.85 0.64 16.43
N GLU A 122 32.57 -0.62 16.72
CA GLU A 122 33.19 -1.76 16.05
C GLU A 122 32.12 -2.68 15.45
N GLN A 123 32.46 -3.40 14.39
CA GLN A 123 31.57 -4.43 13.86
C GLN A 123 31.40 -5.53 14.91
N GLU A 124 30.15 -5.95 15.14
CA GLU A 124 29.85 -7.01 16.09
C GLU A 124 30.05 -8.38 15.43
N ASP A 125 31.05 -9.12 15.90
CA ASP A 125 31.47 -10.43 15.39
C ASP A 125 31.36 -11.56 16.43
N GLY A 126 30.80 -11.27 17.62
CA GLY A 126 30.57 -12.25 18.68
C GLY A 126 31.81 -12.62 19.50
N GLY A 127 32.88 -11.80 19.47
CA GLY A 127 34.11 -12.03 20.22
C GLY A 127 34.02 -11.84 21.75
N GLU A 128 35.13 -12.11 22.45
CA GLU A 128 35.27 -12.05 23.93
C GLU A 128 35.05 -10.64 24.53
N THR A 129 34.95 -9.59 23.72
CA THR A 129 34.76 -8.19 24.14
C THR A 129 33.30 -7.83 24.48
N ALA A 130 32.37 -8.79 24.44
CA ALA A 130 30.96 -8.59 24.81
C ALA A 130 30.75 -7.98 26.21
N ALA A 131 31.67 -8.21 27.15
CA ALA A 131 31.61 -7.66 28.50
C ALA A 131 31.83 -6.14 28.60
N LEU A 132 32.37 -5.51 27.53
CA LEU A 132 32.63 -4.07 27.45
C LEU A 132 31.63 -3.32 26.57
N THR A 133 30.64 -4.03 26.02
CA THR A 133 29.62 -3.45 25.16
C THR A 133 28.62 -2.62 25.98
N LEU A 134 28.39 -1.39 25.54
CA LEU A 134 27.42 -0.47 26.11
C LEU A 134 26.12 -0.43 25.30
N GLU A 135 26.20 -0.61 23.98
CA GLU A 135 25.03 -0.60 23.10
C GLU A 135 25.28 -1.32 21.77
N TYR A 136 24.20 -1.77 21.11
CA TYR A 136 24.23 -2.30 19.76
C TYR A 136 23.53 -1.36 18.78
N ALA A 137 24.05 -1.28 17.55
CA ALA A 137 23.47 -0.50 16.47
C ALA A 137 23.29 -1.35 15.21
N VAL A 138 22.09 -1.34 14.64
CA VAL A 138 21.87 -1.84 13.27
C VAL A 138 22.52 -0.86 12.30
N VAL A 139 23.43 -1.36 11.47
CA VAL A 139 24.14 -0.56 10.46
C VAL A 139 23.42 -0.72 9.13
N MET A 140 23.03 0.41 8.54
CA MET A 140 22.35 0.46 7.26
C MET A 140 23.09 1.37 6.29
N LYS A 141 22.94 1.14 4.99
CA LYS A 141 23.32 2.11 3.95
C LYS A 141 22.39 3.32 4.06
N ARG A 142 22.94 4.52 4.08
CA ARG A 142 22.13 5.74 4.01
C ARG A 142 21.57 5.88 2.59
N PHE A 143 20.29 6.22 2.49
CA PHE A 143 19.64 6.63 1.23
C PHE A 143 19.12 8.06 1.35
N ASN A 144 18.81 8.66 0.20
CA ASN A 144 18.22 9.99 0.16
C ASN A 144 16.73 9.89 0.50
N ARG A 145 16.27 10.72 1.43
CA ARG A 145 14.85 10.74 1.84
C ARG A 145 13.91 11.08 0.69
N GLU A 146 14.38 11.82 -0.32
CA GLU A 146 13.60 12.08 -1.53
C GLU A 146 13.27 10.80 -2.33
N ASP A 147 13.95 9.69 -2.07
CA ASP A 147 13.66 8.39 -2.67
C ASP A 147 12.65 7.56 -1.86
N GLU A 148 12.20 8.04 -0.69
CA GLU A 148 11.08 7.45 0.06
C GLU A 148 9.78 7.59 -0.75
N PHE A 149 8.92 6.56 -0.72
CA PHE A 149 7.71 6.54 -1.55
C PHE A 149 6.68 7.59 -1.15
N ASP A 150 6.66 8.03 0.11
CA ASP A 150 5.83 9.17 0.54
C ASP A 150 6.27 10.47 -0.16
N ARG A 151 7.59 10.71 -0.27
CA ARG A 151 8.16 11.86 -1.01
C ARG A 151 7.98 11.75 -2.51
N ILE A 152 8.18 10.56 -3.09
CA ILE A 152 7.89 10.29 -4.51
C ILE A 152 6.42 10.57 -4.81
N ALA A 153 5.54 10.13 -3.91
CA ALA A 153 4.13 10.40 -4.00
C ALA A 153 3.89 11.92 -3.95
N GLU A 154 4.32 12.63 -2.90
CA GLU A 154 4.13 14.08 -2.73
C GLU A 154 4.42 14.90 -4.00
N ARG A 155 5.49 14.59 -4.73
CA ARG A 155 5.86 15.27 -5.99
C ARG A 155 5.15 14.76 -7.27
N GLY A 156 4.28 13.76 -7.16
CA GLY A 156 3.51 13.20 -8.26
C GLY A 156 4.31 12.28 -9.19
N ALA A 157 5.37 11.64 -8.68
CA ALA A 157 6.31 10.83 -9.47
C ALA A 157 6.08 9.30 -9.36
N LEU A 158 4.94 8.87 -8.81
CA LEU A 158 4.52 7.47 -8.86
C LEU A 158 3.92 7.14 -10.23
N ASP A 159 4.77 6.73 -11.18
CA ASP A 159 4.31 6.32 -12.50
C ASP A 159 3.74 4.88 -12.54
N ASP A 160 3.11 4.52 -13.65
CA ASP A 160 2.44 3.22 -13.81
C ASP A 160 3.42 2.04 -13.71
N GLN A 161 4.68 2.21 -14.15
CA GLN A 161 5.69 1.16 -14.10
C GLN A 161 6.16 0.93 -12.67
N LEU A 162 6.45 2.02 -11.94
CA LEU A 162 6.87 1.95 -10.55
C LEU A 162 5.80 1.32 -9.65
N LEU A 163 4.52 1.64 -9.87
CA LEU A 163 3.40 1.02 -9.16
C LEU A 163 3.26 -0.47 -9.50
N ALA A 164 3.50 -0.84 -10.76
CA ALA A 164 3.46 -2.23 -11.19
C ALA A 164 4.61 -3.06 -10.58
N ASP A 165 5.81 -2.47 -10.51
CA ASP A 165 6.99 -3.06 -9.87
C ASP A 165 6.76 -3.20 -8.36
N LEU A 166 6.22 -2.17 -7.71
CA LEU A 166 5.89 -2.21 -6.28
C LEU A 166 4.92 -3.35 -5.95
N ALA A 167 3.82 -3.45 -6.69
CA ALA A 167 2.86 -4.53 -6.50
C ALA A 167 3.48 -5.92 -6.74
N SER A 168 4.44 -6.03 -7.67
CA SER A 168 5.15 -7.28 -7.96
C SER A 168 6.13 -7.66 -6.84
N VAL A 169 6.88 -6.69 -6.30
CA VAL A 169 7.77 -6.87 -5.14
C VAL A 169 6.97 -7.33 -3.91
N ILE A 170 5.84 -6.67 -3.63
CA ILE A 170 4.97 -7.03 -2.49
C ILE A 170 4.39 -8.44 -2.68
N ALA A 171 3.90 -8.78 -3.87
CA ALA A 171 3.36 -10.11 -4.14
C ALA A 171 4.42 -11.21 -4.01
N ALA A 172 5.65 -10.97 -4.50
CA ALA A 172 6.76 -11.91 -4.36
C ALA A 172 7.19 -12.08 -2.89
N PHE A 173 7.24 -10.99 -2.13
CA PHE A 173 7.50 -11.03 -0.69
C PHE A 173 6.42 -11.84 0.05
N HIS A 174 5.14 -11.57 -0.20
CA HIS A 174 4.05 -12.31 0.41
C HIS A 174 4.06 -13.80 0.06
N GLU A 175 4.42 -14.16 -1.17
CA GLU A 175 4.48 -15.57 -1.59
C GLU A 175 5.61 -16.34 -0.88
N THR A 176 6.73 -15.67 -0.60
CA THR A 176 7.91 -16.27 0.06
C THR A 176 7.90 -16.16 1.58
N ALA A 177 7.08 -15.27 2.16
CA ALA A 177 6.93 -15.12 3.60
C ALA A 177 6.42 -16.40 4.28
N VAL A 178 6.93 -16.69 5.49
CA VAL A 178 6.63 -17.92 6.23
C VAL A 178 5.14 -18.02 6.54
N PRO A 179 4.43 -19.09 6.12
CA PRO A 179 3.01 -19.25 6.39
C PRO A 179 2.73 -19.83 7.78
N HIS A 180 1.70 -19.29 8.44
CA HIS A 180 1.22 -19.72 9.75
C HIS A 180 -0.19 -20.31 9.65
N VAL A 181 -0.27 -21.62 9.40
CA VAL A 181 -1.53 -22.34 9.16
C VAL A 181 -2.25 -22.79 10.44
N THR A 182 -1.57 -22.80 11.58
CA THR A 182 -2.10 -23.18 12.91
C THR A 182 -1.51 -22.27 13.99
N GLY A 183 -2.05 -22.34 15.22
CA GLY A 183 -1.49 -21.65 16.39
C GLY A 183 -1.91 -20.19 16.55
N PHE A 184 -2.63 -19.63 15.58
CA PHE A 184 -3.17 -18.27 15.63
C PHE A 184 -4.69 -18.32 15.44
N ASP A 185 -5.44 -17.55 16.22
CA ASP A 185 -6.83 -17.21 15.89
C ASP A 185 -6.84 -15.80 15.32
N HIS A 186 -6.81 -15.72 13.99
CA HIS A 186 -6.70 -14.45 13.30
C HIS A 186 -7.94 -13.56 13.50
N ALA A 187 -9.14 -14.13 13.68
CA ALA A 187 -10.34 -13.35 13.94
C ALA A 187 -10.33 -12.78 15.37
N ALA A 188 -9.86 -13.57 16.35
CA ALA A 188 -9.64 -13.09 17.70
C ALA A 188 -8.58 -11.98 17.76
N GLY A 189 -7.45 -12.14 17.06
CA GLY A 189 -6.41 -11.10 16.98
C GLY A 189 -6.94 -9.77 16.43
N PHE A 190 -7.79 -9.81 15.39
CA PHE A 190 -8.46 -8.60 14.91
C PHE A 190 -9.43 -7.99 15.92
N THR A 191 -10.13 -8.83 16.68
CA THR A 191 -11.01 -8.38 17.77
C THR A 191 -10.20 -7.61 18.82
N GLU A 192 -9.05 -8.14 19.23
CA GLU A 192 -8.14 -7.48 20.17
C GLU A 192 -7.61 -6.14 19.63
N ILE A 193 -7.22 -6.07 18.35
CA ILE A 193 -6.78 -4.83 17.72
C ILE A 193 -7.89 -3.77 17.74
N VAL A 194 -9.12 -4.15 17.37
CA VAL A 194 -10.27 -3.23 17.34
C VAL A 194 -10.62 -2.75 18.75
N THR A 195 -10.66 -3.65 19.73
CA THR A 195 -10.91 -3.28 21.13
C THR A 195 -9.80 -2.38 21.69
N GLY A 196 -8.54 -2.67 21.38
CA GLY A 196 -7.41 -1.83 21.77
C GLY A 196 -7.46 -0.43 21.14
N ASN A 197 -7.90 -0.33 19.88
CA ASN A 197 -8.12 0.96 19.23
C ASN A 197 -9.25 1.75 19.91
N ASP A 198 -10.37 1.11 20.25
CA ASP A 198 -11.50 1.76 20.93
C ASP A 198 -11.09 2.33 22.29
N LEU A 199 -10.33 1.55 23.07
CA LEU A 199 -9.76 2.01 24.35
C LEU A 199 -8.84 3.22 24.16
N ALA A 200 -7.95 3.17 23.16
CA ALA A 200 -7.08 4.29 22.85
C ALA A 200 -7.87 5.54 22.44
N PHE A 201 -8.98 5.38 21.70
CA PHE A 201 -9.84 6.50 21.33
C PHE A 201 -10.54 7.14 22.54
N GLU A 202 -10.84 6.38 23.60
CA GLU A 202 -11.40 6.93 24.84
C GLU A 202 -10.45 7.91 25.56
N GLU A 203 -9.13 7.82 25.32
CA GLU A 203 -8.13 8.76 25.88
C GLU A 203 -8.13 10.12 25.17
N TYR A 204 -8.60 10.19 23.92
CA TYR A 204 -8.55 11.39 23.08
C TYR A 204 -9.95 11.86 22.63
N GLN A 205 -10.90 11.97 23.56
CA GLN A 205 -12.31 12.31 23.25
C GLN A 205 -12.51 13.66 22.55
N GLY A 206 -11.55 14.59 22.65
CA GLY A 206 -11.56 15.85 21.90
C GLY A 206 -11.31 15.68 20.40
N ILE A 207 -10.73 14.55 19.99
CA ILE A 207 -10.43 14.20 18.59
C ILE A 207 -11.44 13.14 18.11
N PHE A 208 -11.73 12.15 18.95
CA PHE A 208 -12.59 11.01 18.62
C PHE A 208 -13.89 11.06 19.45
N PRO A 209 -15.00 11.55 18.90
CA PRO A 209 -16.27 11.57 19.61
C PRO A 209 -16.68 10.15 20.04
N ARG A 210 -17.00 9.96 21.32
CA ARG A 210 -17.27 8.64 21.91
C ARG A 210 -18.35 7.85 21.16
N ALA A 211 -19.40 8.53 20.70
CA ALA A 211 -20.48 7.89 19.95
C ALA A 211 -20.00 7.34 18.60
N GLU A 212 -19.14 8.09 17.91
CA GLU A 212 -18.56 7.69 16.63
C GLU A 212 -17.53 6.57 16.81
N SER A 213 -16.67 6.66 17.82
CA SER A 213 -15.69 5.59 18.15
C SER A 213 -16.40 4.27 18.39
N ARG A 214 -17.42 4.27 19.24
CA ARG A 214 -18.22 3.08 19.53
C ARG A 214 -18.94 2.54 18.30
N ALA A 215 -19.44 3.42 17.43
CA ALA A 215 -20.07 3.01 16.18
C ALA A 215 -19.06 2.36 15.22
N LEU A 216 -17.85 2.92 15.10
CA LEU A 216 -16.75 2.36 14.31
C LEU A 216 -16.37 0.97 14.83
N SER A 217 -16.08 0.86 16.13
CA SER A 217 -15.70 -0.40 16.78
C SER A 217 -16.81 -1.45 16.67
N GLY A 218 -18.07 -1.08 16.87
CA GLY A 218 -19.22 -1.97 16.69
C GLY A 218 -19.36 -2.49 15.26
N LYS A 219 -19.18 -1.63 14.24
CA LYS A 219 -19.19 -2.04 12.83
C LYS A 219 -18.02 -2.98 12.50
N ALA A 220 -16.83 -2.68 13.00
CA ALA A 220 -15.65 -3.52 12.77
C ALA A 220 -15.81 -4.91 13.41
N LEU A 221 -16.28 -4.99 14.65
CA LEU A 221 -16.57 -6.26 15.34
C LEU A 221 -17.66 -7.06 14.62
N ALA A 222 -18.71 -6.41 14.12
CA ALA A 222 -19.74 -7.07 13.32
C ALA A 222 -19.17 -7.62 11.99
N ALA A 223 -18.27 -6.87 11.33
CA ALA A 223 -17.60 -7.32 10.11
C ALA A 223 -16.66 -8.51 10.36
N ILE A 224 -15.96 -8.53 11.52
CA ILE A 224 -15.15 -9.68 11.94
C ILE A 224 -16.03 -10.92 12.12
N ALA A 225 -17.12 -10.79 12.89
CA ALA A 225 -18.05 -11.89 13.15
C ALA A 225 -18.67 -12.44 11.85
N ALA A 226 -19.11 -11.55 10.96
CA ALA A 226 -19.70 -11.92 9.67
C ALA A 226 -18.73 -12.67 8.75
N ASN A 227 -17.41 -12.46 8.90
CA ASN A 227 -16.38 -13.05 8.06
C ASN A 227 -15.50 -14.08 8.78
N ALA A 228 -15.88 -14.56 9.97
CA ALA A 228 -15.08 -15.51 10.76
C ALA A 228 -14.67 -16.76 9.96
N ALA A 229 -15.59 -17.31 9.16
CA ALA A 229 -15.30 -18.46 8.29
C ALA A 229 -14.28 -18.14 7.19
N LEU A 230 -14.30 -16.91 6.66
CA LEU A 230 -13.34 -16.47 5.65
C LEU A 230 -11.95 -16.28 6.27
N PHE A 231 -11.85 -15.70 7.47
CA PHE A 231 -10.58 -15.64 8.22
C PHE A 231 -9.96 -17.03 8.40
N ALA A 232 -10.74 -17.99 8.91
CA ALA A 232 -10.26 -19.37 9.10
C ALA A 232 -9.87 -20.03 7.77
N ALA A 233 -10.62 -19.80 6.69
CA ALA A 233 -10.29 -20.33 5.37
C ALA A 233 -8.99 -19.75 4.80
N ARG A 234 -8.71 -18.47 5.05
CA ARG A 234 -7.49 -17.79 4.62
C ARG A 234 -6.26 -18.31 5.35
N GLN A 235 -6.34 -18.47 6.66
CA GLN A 235 -5.27 -19.08 7.45
C GLN A 235 -4.94 -20.50 6.97
N LYS A 236 -5.96 -21.34 6.77
CA LYS A 236 -5.78 -22.71 6.24
C LYS A 236 -5.14 -22.75 4.84
N ARG A 237 -5.32 -21.71 4.04
CA ARG A 237 -4.70 -21.55 2.71
C ARG A 237 -3.31 -20.91 2.77
N GLY A 238 -2.74 -20.71 3.96
CA GLY A 238 -1.43 -20.09 4.14
C GLY A 238 -1.42 -18.60 3.77
N LYS A 239 -2.55 -17.88 3.90
CA LYS A 239 -2.61 -16.43 3.65
C LYS A 239 -2.26 -15.58 4.88
N VAL A 240 -2.19 -16.19 6.06
CA VAL A 240 -1.60 -15.58 7.26
C VAL A 240 -0.13 -15.93 7.28
N ARG A 241 0.73 -14.92 7.25
CA ARG A 241 2.18 -15.07 7.07
C ARG A 241 2.93 -14.03 7.90
N GLN A 242 4.22 -14.26 8.17
CA GLN A 242 5.11 -13.25 8.75
C GLN A 242 5.43 -12.17 7.71
N CYS A 243 4.52 -11.20 7.57
CA CYS A 243 4.54 -10.15 6.56
C CYS A 243 5.41 -8.96 7.04
N HIS A 244 5.24 -7.78 6.42
CA HIS A 244 5.97 -6.57 6.82
C HIS A 244 5.40 -5.98 8.13
N GLY A 245 4.08 -6.03 8.31
CA GLY A 245 3.39 -5.53 9.50
C GLY A 245 3.11 -4.03 9.45
N ASP A 246 4.02 -3.25 8.84
CA ASP A 246 3.96 -1.78 8.72
C ASP A 246 4.17 -1.26 7.27
N LEU A 247 3.54 -1.89 6.29
CA LEU A 247 3.78 -1.62 4.85
C LEU A 247 3.09 -0.32 4.36
N HIS A 248 3.53 0.84 4.82
CA HIS A 248 3.05 2.16 4.37
C HIS A 248 4.09 2.91 3.52
N LEU A 249 3.74 4.04 2.90
CA LEU A 249 4.59 4.71 1.90
C LEU A 249 5.97 5.09 2.45
N ALA A 250 6.06 5.57 3.69
CA ALA A 250 7.34 5.93 4.30
C ALA A 250 8.26 4.73 4.65
N ASN A 251 7.78 3.49 4.52
CA ASN A 251 8.57 2.26 4.75
C ASN A 251 8.89 1.54 3.42
N ILE A 252 8.85 2.31 2.33
CA ILE A 252 9.22 1.86 0.99
C ILE A 252 10.15 2.92 0.40
N VAL A 253 11.31 2.50 -0.12
CA VAL A 253 12.30 3.39 -0.73
C VAL A 253 12.65 2.90 -2.13
N LEU A 254 12.94 3.84 -3.03
CA LEU A 254 13.49 3.55 -4.35
C LEU A 254 15.02 3.42 -4.28
N ILE A 255 15.56 2.21 -4.48
CA ILE A 255 17.00 1.96 -4.53
C ILE A 255 17.34 1.40 -5.89
N ASP A 256 18.28 2.05 -6.60
CA ASP A 256 18.72 1.65 -7.94
C ASP A 256 17.55 1.46 -8.94
N GLY A 257 16.52 2.31 -8.79
CA GLY A 257 15.31 2.28 -9.62
C GLY A 257 14.32 1.16 -9.27
N GLN A 258 14.48 0.47 -8.14
CA GLN A 258 13.60 -0.61 -7.69
C GLN A 258 12.96 -0.30 -6.33
N PRO A 259 11.67 -0.61 -6.12
CA PRO A 259 11.05 -0.52 -4.80
C PRO A 259 11.66 -1.51 -3.83
N VAL A 260 12.07 -1.03 -2.65
CA VAL A 260 12.62 -1.82 -1.55
C VAL A 260 11.79 -1.58 -0.30
N LEU A 261 11.28 -2.66 0.29
CA LEU A 261 10.49 -2.63 1.53
C LEU A 261 11.45 -2.71 2.72
N PHE A 262 11.38 -1.77 3.66
CA PHE A 262 12.29 -1.70 4.80
C PHE A 262 11.56 -1.29 6.06
N ASP A 263 12.20 -1.49 7.22
CA ASP A 263 11.64 -1.23 8.54
C ASP A 263 10.38 -2.07 8.87
N ALA A 264 10.41 -3.36 8.50
CA ALA A 264 9.40 -4.33 8.91
C ALA A 264 9.39 -4.50 10.44
N ILE A 265 8.20 -4.72 11.02
CA ILE A 265 8.01 -4.82 12.48
C ILE A 265 8.76 -6.03 13.05
N GLU A 266 9.61 -5.77 14.03
CA GLU A 266 10.55 -6.74 14.62
C GLU A 266 10.27 -7.13 16.08
N PHE A 267 9.18 -6.69 16.69
CA PHE A 267 9.03 -6.81 18.15
C PHE A 267 7.73 -7.45 18.62
N ASP A 268 6.78 -7.69 17.73
CA ASP A 268 5.51 -8.30 18.10
C ASP A 268 4.92 -9.15 16.97
N ASP A 269 5.02 -10.47 17.15
CA ASP A 269 4.47 -11.47 16.24
C ASP A 269 2.97 -11.27 15.98
N ARG A 270 2.21 -10.69 16.93
CA ARG A 270 0.76 -10.47 16.76
C ARG A 270 0.42 -9.44 15.69
N ILE A 271 1.38 -8.57 15.35
CA ILE A 271 1.23 -7.53 14.32
C ILE A 271 2.12 -7.77 13.10
N ALA A 272 3.13 -8.65 13.20
CA ALA A 272 3.94 -9.11 12.07
C ALA A 272 3.36 -10.37 11.37
N ILE A 273 2.72 -11.28 12.12
CA ILE A 273 2.06 -12.48 11.57
C ILE A 273 0.61 -12.15 11.28
N ILE A 274 0.37 -11.73 10.04
CA ILE A 274 -0.90 -11.16 9.60
C ILE A 274 -1.31 -11.70 8.23
N ASP A 275 -2.55 -11.44 7.85
CA ASP A 275 -3.03 -11.69 6.50
C ASP A 275 -2.29 -10.84 5.45
N VAL A 276 -1.85 -11.46 4.36
CA VAL A 276 -1.15 -10.76 3.26
C VAL A 276 -1.97 -9.62 2.64
N LEU A 277 -3.30 -9.71 2.62
CA LEU A 277 -4.15 -8.60 2.15
C LEU A 277 -4.25 -7.49 3.20
N TYR A 278 -4.13 -7.81 4.49
CA TYR A 278 -4.08 -6.81 5.55
C TYR A 278 -2.75 -6.04 5.59
N ASP A 279 -1.65 -6.70 5.20
CA ASP A 279 -0.36 -6.03 4.99
C ASP A 279 -0.46 -5.05 3.80
N LEU A 280 -0.92 -5.53 2.64
CA LEU A 280 -1.17 -4.67 1.46
C LEU A 280 -2.15 -3.52 1.75
N ALA A 281 -3.19 -3.77 2.55
CA ALA A 281 -4.20 -2.77 2.89
C ALA A 281 -3.60 -1.54 3.57
N PHE A 282 -2.42 -1.64 4.20
CA PHE A 282 -1.77 -0.49 4.78
C PHE A 282 -1.36 0.51 3.69
N LEU A 283 -0.59 0.08 2.69
CA LEU A 283 -0.22 0.88 1.53
C LEU A 283 -1.44 1.45 0.79
N LEU A 284 -2.46 0.62 0.57
CA LEU A 284 -3.67 1.03 -0.13
C LEU A 284 -4.44 2.11 0.65
N MET A 285 -4.53 1.96 1.97
CA MET A 285 -5.15 2.94 2.86
C MET A 285 -4.39 4.27 2.83
N ASP A 286 -3.06 4.20 2.88
CA ASP A 286 -2.17 5.37 2.90
C ASP A 286 -2.29 6.19 1.60
N LEU A 287 -2.16 5.52 0.44
CA LEU A 287 -2.40 6.15 -0.87
C LEU A 287 -3.81 6.75 -0.96
N TRP A 288 -4.82 6.04 -0.46
CA TRP A 288 -6.20 6.51 -0.52
C TRP A 288 -6.44 7.73 0.39
N GLN A 289 -5.84 7.75 1.57
CA GLN A 289 -5.89 8.87 2.51
C GLN A 289 -5.30 10.14 1.88
N ASP A 290 -4.19 10.00 1.15
CA ASP A 290 -3.51 11.09 0.46
C ASP A 290 -4.22 11.55 -0.83
N GLY A 291 -5.38 10.99 -1.15
CA GLY A 291 -6.15 11.30 -2.36
C GLY A 291 -5.63 10.63 -3.63
N ARG A 292 -4.64 9.74 -3.52
CA ARG A 292 -3.97 9.02 -4.63
C ARG A 292 -4.72 7.76 -5.01
N LYS A 293 -6.01 7.94 -5.29
CA LYS A 293 -6.91 6.82 -5.53
C LYS A 293 -6.53 6.02 -6.77
N ARG A 294 -6.02 6.68 -7.82
CA ARG A 294 -5.57 6.02 -9.05
C ARG A 294 -4.42 5.07 -8.73
N GLU A 295 -3.44 5.54 -7.98
CA GLU A 295 -2.25 4.81 -7.57
C GLU A 295 -2.64 3.62 -6.68
N ALA A 296 -3.54 3.84 -5.70
CA ALA A 296 -4.08 2.78 -4.86
C ALA A 296 -4.80 1.70 -5.70
N ASN A 297 -5.65 2.10 -6.64
CA ASN A 297 -6.37 1.18 -7.52
C ASN A 297 -5.42 0.41 -8.45
N ALA A 298 -4.36 1.06 -8.95
CA ALA A 298 -3.36 0.44 -9.81
C ALA A 298 -2.58 -0.66 -9.08
N VAL A 299 -2.04 -0.37 -7.88
CA VAL A 299 -1.34 -1.36 -7.05
C VAL A 299 -2.28 -2.51 -6.67
N PHE A 300 -3.51 -2.19 -6.25
CA PHE A 300 -4.52 -3.18 -5.90
C PHE A 300 -4.81 -4.15 -7.05
N ASN A 301 -5.10 -3.62 -8.25
CA ASN A 301 -5.41 -4.45 -9.41
C ASN A 301 -4.23 -5.28 -9.88
N ARG A 302 -3.01 -4.70 -9.87
CA ARG A 302 -1.79 -5.44 -10.21
C ARG A 302 -1.49 -6.55 -9.20
N TYR A 303 -1.68 -6.29 -7.91
CA TYR A 303 -1.50 -7.32 -6.89
C TYR A 303 -2.50 -8.48 -7.06
N LEU A 304 -3.77 -8.17 -7.36
CA LEU A 304 -4.79 -9.19 -7.60
C LEU A 304 -4.54 -9.99 -8.89
N SER A 305 -4.00 -9.37 -9.94
CA SER A 305 -3.66 -10.10 -11.17
C SER A 305 -2.54 -11.12 -10.95
N ILE A 306 -1.61 -10.85 -10.03
CA ILE A 306 -0.52 -11.77 -9.67
C ILE A 306 -1.01 -12.88 -8.73
N THR A 307 -1.85 -12.54 -7.75
CA THR A 307 -2.18 -13.45 -6.63
C THR A 307 -3.51 -14.20 -6.77
N ASP A 308 -4.41 -13.78 -7.68
CA ASP A 308 -5.82 -14.19 -7.80
C ASP A 308 -6.56 -14.24 -6.44
N ASP A 309 -6.21 -13.34 -5.50
CA ASP A 309 -6.81 -13.35 -4.16
C ASP A 309 -8.16 -12.62 -4.09
N THR A 310 -8.94 -12.67 -5.17
CA THR A 310 -10.28 -12.07 -5.27
C THR A 310 -11.29 -12.65 -4.28
N THR A 311 -11.00 -13.81 -3.68
CA THR A 311 -11.84 -14.41 -2.63
C THR A 311 -11.83 -13.62 -1.32
N ALA A 312 -10.80 -12.81 -1.11
CA ALA A 312 -10.55 -12.02 0.08
C ALA A 312 -11.26 -10.67 0.13
N LEU A 313 -11.80 -10.22 -1.01
CA LEU A 313 -12.44 -8.91 -1.16
C LEU A 313 -13.45 -8.54 -0.05
N PRO A 314 -14.25 -9.47 0.51
CA PRO A 314 -15.15 -9.13 1.62
C PRO A 314 -14.46 -8.60 2.89
N LEU A 315 -13.17 -8.89 3.09
CA LEU A 315 -12.37 -8.42 4.23
C LEU A 315 -11.71 -7.06 4.00
N LEU A 316 -11.57 -6.63 2.75
CA LEU A 316 -10.81 -5.42 2.41
C LEU A 316 -11.35 -4.14 3.09
N PRO A 317 -12.67 -3.89 3.17
CA PRO A 317 -13.21 -2.75 3.91
C PRO A 317 -12.78 -2.72 5.38
N LEU A 318 -12.81 -3.89 6.05
CA LEU A 318 -12.36 -4.04 7.42
C LEU A 318 -10.86 -3.78 7.56
N PHE A 319 -10.06 -4.35 6.66
CA PHE A 319 -8.60 -4.19 6.68
C PHE A 319 -8.16 -2.74 6.51
N LEU A 320 -8.73 -2.03 5.52
CA LEU A 320 -8.49 -0.60 5.32
C LEU A 320 -8.92 0.23 6.54
N SER A 321 -10.10 -0.07 7.11
CA SER A 321 -10.62 0.62 8.28
C SER A 321 -9.72 0.46 9.51
N VAL A 322 -9.27 -0.76 9.80
CA VAL A 322 -8.41 -1.02 10.95
C VAL A 322 -7.04 -0.34 10.79
N ARG A 323 -6.46 -0.32 9.58
CA ARG A 323 -5.20 0.42 9.32
C ARG A 323 -5.37 1.93 9.52
N ALA A 324 -6.46 2.50 9.02
CA ALA A 324 -6.77 3.91 9.25
C ALA A 324 -7.00 4.21 10.74
N ALA A 325 -7.69 3.33 11.48
CA ALA A 325 -7.88 3.47 12.93
C ALA A 325 -6.55 3.42 13.71
N ILE A 326 -5.60 2.57 13.29
CA ILE A 326 -4.25 2.52 13.87
C ILE A 326 -3.50 3.83 13.60
N ARG A 327 -3.55 4.37 12.38
CA ARG A 327 -2.94 5.68 12.07
C ARG A 327 -3.57 6.81 12.85
N ALA A 328 -4.89 6.79 13.03
CA ALA A 328 -5.61 7.77 13.83
C ALA A 328 -5.08 7.83 15.27
N LYS A 329 -4.97 6.68 15.96
CA LYS A 329 -4.45 6.65 17.34
C LYS A 329 -2.97 7.06 17.43
N VAL A 330 -2.14 6.66 16.47
CA VAL A 330 -0.71 6.99 16.44
C VAL A 330 -0.52 8.50 16.24
N ALA A 331 -1.27 9.11 15.31
CA ALA A 331 -1.25 10.54 15.09
C ALA A 331 -1.73 11.33 16.33
N ALA A 332 -2.77 10.86 17.03
CA ALA A 332 -3.23 11.48 18.27
C ALA A 332 -2.16 11.43 19.37
N ALA A 333 -1.56 10.25 19.59
CA ALA A 333 -0.47 10.07 20.56
C ALA A 333 0.79 10.90 20.21
N SER A 334 1.00 11.17 18.92
CA SER A 334 2.10 12.01 18.43
C SER A 334 1.77 13.52 18.45
N GLY A 335 0.65 13.93 19.03
CA GLY A 335 0.26 15.34 19.15
C GLY A 335 -0.21 15.97 17.83
N LYS A 336 -0.73 15.18 16.89
CA LYS A 336 -1.23 15.63 15.58
C LYS A 336 -2.75 15.44 15.46
N PRO A 337 -3.57 16.25 16.14
CA PRO A 337 -5.02 16.04 16.22
C PRO A 337 -5.76 16.17 14.89
N GLY A 338 -5.27 17.01 13.96
CA GLY A 338 -5.86 17.14 12.62
C GLY A 338 -5.75 15.84 11.81
N GLU A 339 -4.51 15.35 11.65
CA GLU A 339 -4.19 14.09 10.98
C GLU A 339 -4.93 12.91 11.62
N ALA A 340 -4.97 12.86 12.95
CA ALA A 340 -5.71 11.84 13.69
C ALA A 340 -7.20 11.83 13.35
N GLY A 341 -7.84 13.00 13.31
CA GLY A 341 -9.25 13.13 12.94
C GLY A 341 -9.54 12.76 11.48
N ASP A 342 -8.61 13.07 10.56
CA ASP A 342 -8.73 12.69 9.14
C ASP A 342 -8.69 11.17 8.97
N TYR A 343 -7.71 10.48 9.57
CA TYR A 343 -7.65 9.03 9.54
C TYR A 343 -8.86 8.36 10.20
N PHE A 344 -9.36 8.93 11.31
CA PHE A 344 -10.56 8.41 11.97
C PHE A 344 -11.79 8.48 11.07
N ARG A 345 -12.03 9.63 10.41
CA ARG A 345 -13.12 9.76 9.42
C ARG A 345 -12.95 8.77 8.27
N GLN A 346 -11.73 8.55 7.82
CA GLN A 346 -11.46 7.60 6.75
C GLN A 346 -11.72 6.15 7.19
N ALA A 347 -11.37 5.79 8.44
CA ALA A 347 -11.69 4.49 9.02
C ALA A 347 -13.20 4.22 9.04
N VAL A 348 -14.00 5.23 9.40
CA VAL A 348 -15.47 5.17 9.33
C VAL A 348 -15.96 4.96 7.91
N ARG A 349 -15.46 5.76 6.95
CA ARG A 349 -15.84 5.68 5.53
C ARG A 349 -15.55 4.32 4.91
N PHE A 350 -14.44 3.67 5.25
CA PHE A 350 -14.13 2.35 4.70
C PHE A 350 -15.15 1.28 5.10
N LEU A 351 -15.83 1.41 6.24
CA LEU A 351 -16.89 0.48 6.66
C LEU A 351 -18.29 0.89 6.18
N GLU A 352 -18.42 1.99 5.45
CA GLU A 352 -19.70 2.34 4.83
C GLU A 352 -20.00 1.39 3.66
N PRO A 353 -21.22 0.81 3.60
CA PRO A 353 -21.59 -0.06 2.49
C PRO A 353 -21.52 0.69 1.16
N GLY A 354 -20.59 0.30 0.28
CA GLY A 354 -20.50 0.85 -1.06
C GLY A 354 -21.57 0.28 -1.99
N LYS A 355 -21.96 1.07 -3.00
CA LYS A 355 -22.78 0.56 -4.11
C LYS A 355 -21.94 -0.34 -5.01
N ARG A 356 -22.39 -1.58 -5.18
CA ARG A 356 -21.84 -2.53 -6.16
C ARG A 356 -22.18 -2.04 -7.56
N ARG A 357 -21.17 -1.80 -8.38
CA ARG A 357 -21.31 -1.36 -9.77
C ARG A 357 -20.67 -2.40 -10.71
N CYS A 358 -21.27 -2.56 -11.89
CA CYS A 358 -20.78 -3.43 -12.95
C CYS A 358 -20.69 -2.60 -14.23
N VAL A 359 -19.47 -2.26 -14.62
CA VAL A 359 -19.19 -1.35 -15.75
C VAL A 359 -18.49 -2.11 -16.87
N ALA A 360 -18.89 -1.87 -18.12
CA ALA A 360 -18.18 -2.35 -19.30
C ALA A 360 -17.79 -1.19 -20.22
N VAL A 361 -16.55 -1.22 -20.70
CA VAL A 361 -16.03 -0.28 -21.69
C VAL A 361 -15.66 -1.05 -22.97
N GLY A 362 -16.48 -0.89 -24.00
CA GLY A 362 -16.31 -1.46 -25.33
C GLY A 362 -15.77 -0.45 -26.35
N GLY A 363 -15.35 -0.94 -27.52
CA GLY A 363 -14.83 -0.12 -28.62
C GLY A 363 -13.66 -0.75 -29.35
N LEU A 364 -13.35 -0.24 -30.53
CA LEU A 364 -12.27 -0.77 -31.37
C LEU A 364 -10.88 -0.54 -30.74
N SER A 365 -9.87 -1.22 -31.24
CA SER A 365 -8.48 -1.01 -30.80
C SER A 365 -8.07 0.45 -31.03
N GLY A 366 -7.36 1.04 -30.07
CA GLY A 366 -7.00 2.46 -30.11
C GLY A 366 -8.06 3.43 -29.56
N SER A 367 -9.28 2.97 -29.21
CA SER A 367 -10.35 3.87 -28.76
C SER A 367 -10.19 4.40 -27.33
N GLY A 368 -9.14 4.00 -26.62
CA GLY A 368 -8.88 4.45 -25.24
C GLY A 368 -9.61 3.66 -24.15
N LYS A 369 -10.16 2.47 -24.45
CA LYS A 369 -10.92 1.65 -23.47
C LYS A 369 -10.20 1.45 -22.15
N THR A 370 -8.97 0.94 -22.21
CA THR A 370 -8.17 0.63 -21.02
C THR A 370 -7.80 1.90 -20.27
N SER A 371 -7.48 2.99 -20.98
CA SER A 371 -7.17 4.29 -20.37
C SER A 371 -8.38 4.85 -19.61
N LEU A 372 -9.57 4.80 -20.23
CA LEU A 372 -10.81 5.22 -19.58
C LEU A 372 -11.15 4.30 -18.40
N ALA A 373 -11.04 2.99 -18.56
CA ALA A 373 -11.33 2.05 -17.49
C ALA A 373 -10.40 2.24 -16.28
N ARG A 374 -9.09 2.48 -16.50
CA ARG A 374 -8.13 2.81 -15.44
C ARG A 374 -8.45 4.14 -14.76
N ALA A 375 -8.91 5.14 -15.50
CA ALA A 375 -9.31 6.43 -14.94
C ALA A 375 -10.60 6.33 -14.10
N LEU A 376 -11.55 5.47 -14.50
CA LEU A 376 -12.84 5.30 -13.82
C LEU A 376 -12.78 4.34 -12.64
N ALA A 377 -11.97 3.28 -12.72
CA ALA A 377 -11.87 2.24 -11.70
C ALA A 377 -11.76 2.76 -10.25
N PRO A 378 -10.87 3.74 -9.93
CA PRO A 378 -10.77 4.27 -8.56
C PRO A 378 -12.04 4.97 -8.05
N GLU A 379 -12.93 5.41 -8.93
CA GLU A 379 -14.13 6.15 -8.56
C GLU A 379 -15.40 5.26 -8.49
N ILE A 380 -15.26 3.97 -8.76
CA ILE A 380 -16.37 3.03 -8.83
C ILE A 380 -16.40 2.14 -7.59
N GLY A 381 -17.41 2.32 -6.73
CA GLY A 381 -17.66 1.47 -5.56
C GLY A 381 -16.88 1.91 -4.32
N SER A 382 -16.62 0.95 -3.43
CA SER A 382 -15.79 1.18 -2.23
C SER A 382 -14.31 1.19 -2.57
N ALA A 383 -13.51 1.83 -1.72
CA ALA A 383 -12.06 1.81 -1.83
C ALA A 383 -11.49 0.37 -1.91
N PRO A 384 -10.41 0.14 -2.69
CA PRO A 384 -9.69 1.11 -3.52
C PRO A 384 -10.28 1.25 -4.95
N GLY A 385 -11.61 1.19 -5.09
CA GLY A 385 -12.32 1.24 -6.37
C GLY A 385 -12.58 -0.14 -6.96
N ALA A 386 -12.99 -0.18 -8.21
CA ALA A 386 -13.37 -1.41 -8.90
C ALA A 386 -12.16 -2.30 -9.26
N VAL A 387 -12.40 -3.61 -9.26
CA VAL A 387 -11.48 -4.56 -9.89
C VAL A 387 -11.59 -4.41 -11.41
N HIS A 388 -10.46 -4.26 -12.08
CA HIS A 388 -10.34 -4.04 -13.51
C HIS A 388 -9.99 -5.35 -14.22
N VAL A 389 -10.94 -5.91 -14.95
CA VAL A 389 -10.76 -7.15 -15.73
C VAL A 389 -10.53 -6.82 -17.20
N ARG A 390 -9.34 -7.14 -17.70
CA ARG A 390 -8.89 -6.78 -19.05
C ARG A 390 -8.82 -8.01 -19.94
N SER A 391 -9.49 -7.98 -21.09
CA SER A 391 -9.43 -9.09 -22.06
C SER A 391 -8.01 -9.35 -22.59
N ASP A 392 -7.21 -8.30 -22.80
CA ASP A 392 -5.84 -8.42 -23.27
C ASP A 392 -4.93 -9.10 -22.23
N VAL A 393 -5.07 -8.76 -20.93
CA VAL A 393 -4.30 -9.42 -19.85
C VAL A 393 -4.67 -10.89 -19.73
N ILE A 394 -5.97 -11.22 -19.74
CA ILE A 394 -6.44 -12.62 -19.72
C ILE A 394 -5.85 -13.40 -20.91
N ARG A 395 -5.74 -12.76 -22.08
CA ARG A 395 -5.15 -13.39 -23.26
C ARG A 395 -3.66 -13.71 -23.06
N LYS A 396 -2.89 -12.82 -22.42
CA LYS A 396 -1.48 -13.06 -22.08
C LYS A 396 -1.32 -14.23 -21.11
N GLU A 397 -2.14 -14.25 -20.06
CA GLU A 397 -2.15 -15.31 -19.06
C GLU A 397 -2.46 -16.68 -19.67
N LEU A 398 -3.42 -16.78 -20.59
CA LEU A 398 -3.75 -18.04 -21.29
C LEU A 398 -2.58 -18.62 -22.10
N PHE A 399 -1.63 -17.78 -22.49
CA PHE A 399 -0.43 -18.17 -23.23
C PHE A 399 0.81 -18.23 -22.33
N CYS A 400 0.66 -18.02 -21.01
CA CYS A 400 1.76 -17.94 -20.05
C CYS A 400 2.85 -16.92 -20.45
N MET A 401 2.43 -15.80 -21.07
CA MET A 401 3.34 -14.76 -21.54
C MET A 401 3.30 -13.53 -20.63
N PRO A 402 4.44 -12.83 -20.45
CA PRO A 402 4.46 -11.52 -19.82
C PRO A 402 3.50 -10.54 -20.51
N GLU A 403 2.92 -9.61 -19.75
CA GLU A 403 1.93 -8.67 -20.31
C GLU A 403 2.48 -7.90 -21.53
N THR A 404 3.73 -7.46 -21.49
CA THR A 404 4.32 -6.63 -22.54
C THR A 404 4.84 -7.42 -23.76
N GLU A 405 4.84 -8.75 -23.72
CA GLU A 405 5.40 -9.58 -24.79
C GLU A 405 4.34 -9.92 -25.84
N ARG A 406 4.64 -9.71 -27.14
CA ARG A 406 3.66 -9.94 -28.21
C ARG A 406 3.24 -11.40 -28.35
N LEU A 407 1.93 -11.61 -28.50
CA LEU A 407 1.37 -12.93 -28.73
C LEU A 407 1.39 -13.35 -30.20
N PRO A 408 1.44 -14.66 -30.48
CA PRO A 408 1.26 -15.17 -31.84
C PRO A 408 -0.16 -14.95 -32.35
N GLN A 409 -0.36 -14.94 -33.67
CA GLN A 409 -1.67 -14.74 -34.29
C GLN A 409 -2.72 -15.79 -33.86
N SER A 410 -2.28 -17.01 -33.52
CA SER A 410 -3.15 -18.07 -32.99
C SER A 410 -3.88 -17.66 -31.70
N ALA A 411 -3.29 -16.75 -30.92
CA ALA A 411 -3.91 -16.16 -29.73
C ALA A 411 -5.14 -15.32 -30.03
N TYR A 412 -5.36 -14.92 -31.29
CA TYR A 412 -6.50 -14.11 -31.72
C TYR A 412 -7.55 -14.91 -32.53
N SER A 413 -7.45 -16.24 -32.51
CA SER A 413 -8.47 -17.11 -33.10
C SER A 413 -9.85 -16.94 -32.43
N SER A 414 -10.92 -17.33 -33.12
CA SER A 414 -12.29 -17.27 -32.60
C SER A 414 -12.45 -18.07 -31.31
N ALA A 415 -11.93 -19.31 -31.28
CA ALA A 415 -12.00 -20.19 -30.12
C ALA A 415 -11.28 -19.60 -28.89
N VAL A 416 -10.08 -19.03 -29.08
CA VAL A 416 -9.36 -18.36 -27.98
C VAL A 416 -10.12 -17.12 -27.51
N THR A 417 -10.67 -16.34 -28.44
CA THR A 417 -11.47 -15.16 -28.10
C THR A 417 -12.70 -15.54 -27.27
N GLU A 418 -13.46 -16.56 -27.67
CA GLU A 418 -14.59 -17.09 -26.87
C GLU A 418 -14.14 -17.52 -25.47
N ARG A 419 -12.98 -18.18 -25.35
CA ARG A 419 -12.42 -18.56 -24.06
C ARG A 419 -12.04 -17.35 -23.20
N VAL A 420 -11.43 -16.32 -23.78
CA VAL A 420 -11.09 -15.05 -23.08
C VAL A 420 -12.35 -14.38 -22.54
N TYR A 421 -13.41 -14.27 -23.33
CA TYR A 421 -14.68 -13.67 -22.86
C TYR A 421 -15.34 -14.51 -21.77
N SER A 422 -15.30 -15.85 -21.85
CA SER A 422 -15.78 -16.73 -20.77
C SER A 422 -15.06 -16.43 -19.45
N ILE A 423 -13.73 -16.41 -19.46
CA ILE A 423 -12.91 -16.16 -18.26
C ILE A 423 -13.16 -14.74 -17.73
N MET A 424 -13.31 -13.75 -18.62
CA MET A 424 -13.62 -12.38 -18.23
C MET A 424 -14.95 -12.28 -17.48
N LEU A 425 -16.00 -12.96 -17.98
CA LEU A 425 -17.31 -13.01 -17.34
C LEU A 425 -17.25 -13.79 -16.01
N GLU A 426 -16.52 -14.90 -15.95
CA GLU A 426 -16.28 -15.67 -14.73
C GLU A 426 -15.60 -14.82 -13.64
N ARG A 427 -14.55 -14.06 -14.01
CA ARG A 427 -13.87 -13.14 -13.09
C ARG A 427 -14.77 -12.02 -12.61
N ALA A 428 -15.48 -11.36 -13.53
CA ALA A 428 -16.42 -10.29 -13.17
C ALA A 428 -17.52 -10.80 -12.24
N HIS A 429 -18.06 -11.99 -12.53
CA HIS A 429 -19.04 -12.66 -11.70
C HIS A 429 -18.50 -13.00 -10.30
N LYS A 430 -17.26 -13.52 -10.20
CA LYS A 430 -16.57 -13.81 -8.93
C LYS A 430 -16.45 -12.55 -8.09
N VAL A 431 -15.97 -11.45 -8.67
CA VAL A 431 -15.83 -10.14 -7.99
C VAL A 431 -17.18 -9.63 -7.47
N LEU A 432 -18.21 -9.59 -8.32
CA LEU A 432 -19.55 -9.15 -7.92
C LEU A 432 -20.17 -10.03 -6.83
N SER A 433 -19.92 -11.34 -6.88
CA SER A 433 -20.39 -12.29 -5.86
C SER A 433 -19.77 -12.06 -4.48
N LYS A 434 -18.60 -11.40 -4.44
CA LYS A 434 -17.90 -10.98 -3.22
C LYS A 434 -18.27 -9.58 -2.75
N GLY A 435 -19.26 -8.96 -3.41
CA GLY A 435 -19.77 -7.66 -3.02
C GLY A 435 -18.89 -6.49 -3.45
N HIS A 436 -17.92 -6.72 -4.34
CA HIS A 436 -17.03 -5.67 -4.84
C HIS A 436 -17.44 -5.22 -6.25
N SER A 437 -17.14 -3.98 -6.61
CA SER A 437 -17.43 -3.45 -7.95
C SER A 437 -16.44 -3.97 -8.99
N VAL A 438 -16.88 -4.10 -10.23
CA VAL A 438 -16.05 -4.52 -11.35
C VAL A 438 -16.19 -3.56 -12.53
N ILE A 439 -15.07 -3.30 -13.20
CA ILE A 439 -15.02 -2.70 -14.53
C ILE A 439 -14.31 -3.66 -15.48
N VAL A 440 -14.90 -3.88 -16.65
CA VAL A 440 -14.31 -4.73 -17.69
C VAL A 440 -14.03 -3.92 -18.95
N ASP A 441 -12.92 -4.20 -19.63
CA ASP A 441 -12.68 -3.65 -20.95
C ASP A 441 -12.25 -4.72 -21.97
N ALA A 442 -12.94 -4.69 -23.10
CA ALA A 442 -12.71 -5.55 -24.25
C ALA A 442 -13.23 -4.89 -25.52
N VAL A 443 -12.98 -5.47 -26.69
CA VAL A 443 -13.48 -4.89 -27.94
C VAL A 443 -15.02 -4.93 -27.99
N PHE A 444 -15.65 -6.00 -27.48
CA PHE A 444 -17.09 -6.27 -27.52
C PHE A 444 -17.69 -6.17 -28.92
N SER A 445 -16.97 -6.71 -29.91
CA SER A 445 -17.33 -6.64 -31.33
C SER A 445 -18.65 -7.33 -31.66
N LYS A 446 -18.98 -8.44 -30.99
CA LYS A 446 -20.17 -9.24 -31.32
C LYS A 446 -21.36 -8.87 -30.43
N PRO A 447 -22.61 -8.83 -30.97
CA PRO A 447 -23.80 -8.66 -30.14
C PRO A 447 -23.92 -9.65 -28.98
N ALA A 448 -23.59 -10.93 -29.23
CA ALA A 448 -23.62 -11.98 -28.20
C ALA A 448 -22.64 -11.72 -27.04
N GLU A 449 -21.48 -11.12 -27.30
CA GLU A 449 -20.50 -10.76 -26.24
C GLU A 449 -21.09 -9.69 -25.30
N ARG A 450 -21.79 -8.71 -25.89
CA ARG A 450 -22.45 -7.62 -25.15
C ARG A 450 -23.62 -8.13 -24.32
N GLU A 451 -24.48 -8.95 -24.93
CA GLU A 451 -25.64 -9.56 -24.27
C GLU A 451 -25.23 -10.48 -23.12
N ALA A 452 -24.16 -11.27 -23.30
CA ALA A 452 -23.64 -12.15 -22.25
C ALA A 452 -23.16 -11.37 -21.01
N PHE A 453 -22.48 -10.23 -21.21
CA PHE A 453 -22.09 -9.35 -20.10
C PHE A 453 -23.30 -8.77 -19.36
N GLU A 454 -24.27 -8.24 -20.11
CA GLU A 454 -25.49 -7.68 -19.51
C GLU A 454 -26.28 -8.74 -18.73
N THR A 455 -26.36 -9.96 -19.26
CA THR A 455 -27.03 -11.10 -18.61
C THR A 455 -26.31 -11.50 -17.32
N MET A 456 -24.97 -11.54 -17.33
CA MET A 456 -24.17 -11.83 -16.14
C MET A 456 -24.41 -10.80 -15.03
N ALA A 457 -24.45 -9.50 -15.37
CA ALA A 457 -24.71 -8.43 -14.41
C ALA A 457 -26.13 -8.51 -13.83
N LYS A 458 -27.14 -8.70 -14.69
CA LYS A 458 -28.55 -8.86 -14.28
C LYS A 458 -28.74 -10.07 -13.35
N GLY A 459 -28.06 -11.18 -13.62
CA GLY A 459 -28.04 -12.37 -12.75
C GLY A 459 -27.46 -12.14 -11.35
N ARG A 460 -26.82 -10.98 -11.12
CA ARG A 460 -26.31 -10.53 -9.81
C ARG A 460 -27.10 -9.35 -9.23
N SER A 461 -28.26 -9.03 -9.80
CA SER A 461 -29.09 -7.89 -9.39
C SER A 461 -28.33 -6.57 -9.43
N VAL A 462 -27.39 -6.43 -10.36
CA VAL A 462 -26.64 -5.19 -10.61
C VAL A 462 -26.99 -4.72 -12.01
N ALA A 463 -27.45 -3.47 -12.14
CA ALA A 463 -27.71 -2.88 -13.44
C ALA A 463 -26.37 -2.69 -14.20
N PRO A 464 -26.19 -3.28 -15.39
CA PRO A 464 -24.97 -3.08 -16.16
C PRO A 464 -24.90 -1.65 -16.70
N GLN A 465 -23.72 -1.04 -16.57
CA GLN A 465 -23.41 0.28 -17.12
C GLN A 465 -22.41 0.10 -18.27
N CYS A 466 -22.91 0.10 -19.49
CA CYS A 466 -22.13 -0.27 -20.67
C CYS A 466 -21.89 0.92 -21.61
N PHE A 467 -20.63 1.16 -21.94
CA PHE A 467 -20.19 2.27 -22.77
C PHE A 467 -19.47 1.75 -24.02
N TRP A 468 -19.70 2.38 -25.16
CA TRP A 468 -19.01 2.09 -26.42
C TRP A 468 -18.23 3.32 -26.89
N LEU A 469 -16.91 3.22 -26.90
CA LEU A 469 -16.03 4.31 -27.30
C LEU A 469 -15.91 4.40 -28.82
N ARG A 470 -16.02 5.62 -29.33
CA ARG A 470 -15.86 5.96 -30.76
C ARG A 470 -14.75 6.98 -30.93
N ALA A 471 -14.01 6.86 -32.02
CA ALA A 471 -13.11 7.88 -32.53
C ALA A 471 -12.89 7.65 -34.03
N PRO A 472 -12.48 8.67 -34.80
CA PRO A 472 -12.08 8.48 -36.19
C PRO A 472 -10.98 7.43 -36.33
N GLU A 473 -11.05 6.64 -37.40
CA GLU A 473 -10.12 5.52 -37.65
C GLU A 473 -8.65 5.96 -37.66
N GLU A 474 -8.36 7.10 -38.27
CA GLU A 474 -7.01 7.69 -38.28
C GLU A 474 -6.49 7.98 -36.86
N THR A 475 -7.35 8.45 -35.96
CA THR A 475 -7.00 8.65 -34.54
C THR A 475 -6.71 7.32 -33.85
N LEU A 476 -7.49 6.28 -34.15
CA LEU A 476 -7.27 4.94 -33.59
C LEU A 476 -5.91 4.38 -34.02
N LYS A 477 -5.57 4.49 -35.31
CA LYS A 477 -4.28 4.04 -35.86
C LYS A 477 -3.11 4.79 -35.24
N ALA A 478 -3.19 6.12 -35.14
CA ALA A 478 -2.16 6.95 -34.53
C ALA A 478 -1.91 6.55 -33.06
N ARG A 479 -2.98 6.34 -32.28
CA ARG A 479 -2.88 5.92 -30.87
C ARG A 479 -2.26 4.53 -30.71
N VAL A 480 -2.58 3.60 -31.60
CA VAL A 480 -2.01 2.25 -31.55
C VAL A 480 -0.54 2.26 -31.96
N ALA A 481 -0.16 3.09 -32.95
CA ALA A 481 1.24 3.21 -33.39
C ALA A 481 2.15 3.83 -32.33
N ALA A 482 1.66 4.79 -31.54
CA ALA A 482 2.41 5.46 -30.48
C ALA A 482 2.51 4.65 -29.16
N ARG A 483 1.86 3.48 -29.08
CA ARG A 483 1.77 2.68 -27.86
C ARG A 483 3.02 1.83 -27.64
N HIS A 484 3.57 1.89 -26.42
CA HIS A 484 4.68 1.05 -25.95
C HIS A 484 4.37 0.49 -24.56
N GLY A 485 4.88 -0.71 -24.24
CA GLY A 485 4.82 -1.27 -22.88
C GLY A 485 3.41 -1.60 -22.33
N ASP A 486 2.48 -2.02 -23.18
CA ASP A 486 1.10 -2.38 -22.76
C ASP A 486 0.75 -3.83 -23.15
N ALA A 487 -0.28 -4.39 -22.51
CA ALA A 487 -0.77 -5.75 -22.73
C ALA A 487 -1.43 -5.99 -24.10
N SER A 488 -1.77 -4.91 -24.81
CA SER A 488 -2.51 -4.98 -26.07
C SER A 488 -1.57 -5.11 -27.27
N ASP A 489 -1.68 -6.20 -28.05
CA ASP A 489 -0.87 -6.41 -29.28
C ASP A 489 -1.48 -5.76 -30.54
N ALA A 490 -2.45 -4.87 -30.37
CA ALA A 490 -3.05 -4.18 -31.50
C ALA A 490 -1.99 -3.43 -32.30
N THR A 491 -2.09 -3.50 -33.63
CA THR A 491 -1.31 -2.72 -34.59
C THR A 491 -2.25 -1.90 -35.47
N PRO A 492 -1.78 -0.91 -36.24
CA PRO A 492 -2.63 -0.21 -37.20
C PRO A 492 -3.39 -1.17 -38.15
N ALA A 493 -2.76 -2.27 -38.57
CA ALA A 493 -3.42 -3.31 -39.38
C ALA A 493 -4.57 -4.02 -38.64
N VAL A 494 -4.48 -4.17 -37.32
CA VAL A 494 -5.59 -4.69 -36.50
C VAL A 494 -6.75 -3.69 -36.46
N VAL A 495 -6.47 -2.38 -36.45
CA VAL A 495 -7.50 -1.35 -36.53
C VAL A 495 -8.20 -1.41 -37.89
N ASP A 496 -7.46 -1.53 -39.00
CA ASP A 496 -8.01 -1.70 -40.35
C ASP A 496 -8.96 -2.91 -40.42
N GLN A 497 -8.51 -4.05 -39.88
CA GLN A 497 -9.32 -5.27 -39.84
C GLN A 497 -10.60 -5.07 -39.02
N GLN A 498 -10.52 -4.38 -37.89
CA GLN A 498 -11.64 -4.15 -36.97
C GLN A 498 -12.64 -3.10 -37.49
N ALA A 499 -12.20 -2.15 -38.31
CA ALA A 499 -13.07 -1.14 -38.93
C ALA A 499 -14.10 -1.79 -39.87
N GLY A 500 -13.76 -2.94 -40.46
CA GLY A 500 -14.66 -3.73 -41.32
C GLY A 500 -15.60 -4.68 -40.57
N TYR A 501 -15.60 -4.72 -39.24
CA TYR A 501 -16.46 -5.63 -38.48
C TYR A 501 -17.93 -5.23 -38.58
N ASP A 502 -18.82 -6.21 -38.81
CA ASP A 502 -20.25 -6.04 -38.54
C ASP A 502 -20.48 -6.09 -37.03
N LEU A 503 -20.58 -4.90 -36.43
CA LEU A 503 -20.80 -4.74 -35.00
C LEU A 503 -22.25 -5.04 -34.59
N GLY A 504 -23.17 -5.21 -35.55
CA GLY A 504 -24.61 -5.28 -35.31
C GLY A 504 -25.18 -4.04 -34.62
N ALA A 505 -26.33 -4.17 -33.98
CA ALA A 505 -26.94 -3.07 -33.24
C ALA A 505 -26.12 -2.71 -31.99
N LEU A 506 -25.65 -1.45 -31.92
CA LEU A 506 -24.91 -0.92 -30.77
C LEU A 506 -25.90 -0.30 -29.76
N SER A 507 -26.41 -1.14 -28.85
CA SER A 507 -27.28 -0.74 -27.73
C SER A 507 -26.55 -0.02 -26.59
N TRP A 508 -25.23 -0.19 -26.50
CA TRP A 508 -24.41 0.44 -25.47
C TRP A 508 -24.32 1.95 -25.66
N ARG A 509 -24.19 2.68 -24.55
CA ARG A 509 -24.13 4.15 -24.61
C ARG A 509 -22.85 4.58 -25.31
N GLN A 510 -22.99 5.30 -26.41
CA GLN A 510 -21.86 5.70 -27.23
C GLN A 510 -21.21 6.96 -26.64
N VAL A 511 -19.89 6.96 -26.57
CA VAL A 511 -19.10 8.08 -26.04
C VAL A 511 -17.99 8.40 -27.03
N ASP A 512 -17.84 9.69 -27.36
CA ASP A 512 -16.76 10.15 -28.21
C ASP A 512 -15.45 10.22 -27.40
N SER A 513 -14.45 9.45 -27.83
CA SER A 513 -13.13 9.39 -27.22
C SER A 513 -12.12 10.33 -27.91
N GLY A 514 -12.58 11.22 -28.79
CA GLY A 514 -11.78 12.27 -29.42
C GLY A 514 -11.39 13.39 -28.47
N ALA A 515 -12.18 13.64 -27.42
CA ALA A 515 -11.83 14.55 -26.34
C ALA A 515 -10.69 13.98 -25.47
N GLY A 516 -10.04 14.82 -24.67
CA GLY A 516 -9.00 14.40 -23.73
C GLY A 516 -9.53 13.38 -22.71
N LEU A 517 -8.67 12.46 -22.23
CA LEU A 517 -9.05 11.36 -21.34
C LEU A 517 -9.82 11.84 -20.09
N GLU A 518 -9.38 12.94 -19.49
CA GLU A 518 -10.00 13.51 -18.30
C GLU A 518 -11.45 13.94 -18.56
N THR A 519 -11.71 14.64 -19.67
CA THR A 519 -13.06 15.06 -20.06
C THR A 519 -13.98 13.86 -20.28
N VAL A 520 -13.48 12.84 -20.99
CA VAL A 520 -14.25 11.61 -21.25
C VAL A 520 -14.52 10.86 -19.94
N ALA A 521 -13.54 10.79 -19.04
CA ALA A 521 -13.70 10.15 -17.73
C ALA A 521 -14.75 10.88 -16.88
N GLN A 522 -14.71 12.22 -16.82
CA GLN A 522 -15.70 13.02 -16.09
C GLN A 522 -17.11 12.85 -16.66
N GLU A 523 -17.27 12.86 -17.98
CA GLU A 523 -18.55 12.61 -18.66
C GLU A 523 -19.12 11.24 -18.28
N VAL A 524 -18.30 10.19 -18.41
CA VAL A 524 -18.73 8.81 -18.14
C VAL A 524 -19.01 8.61 -16.65
N GLN A 525 -18.21 9.21 -15.76
CA GLN A 525 -18.44 9.18 -14.32
C GLN A 525 -19.76 9.86 -13.93
N ALA A 526 -20.07 11.02 -14.54
CA ALA A 526 -21.36 11.68 -14.34
C ALA A 526 -22.54 10.81 -14.80
N MET A 527 -22.38 10.06 -15.90
CA MET A 527 -23.38 9.09 -16.36
C MET A 527 -23.54 7.91 -15.41
N ILE A 528 -22.44 7.37 -14.88
CA ILE A 528 -22.42 6.28 -13.90
C ILE A 528 -23.17 6.70 -12.63
N ASN A 529 -22.93 7.92 -12.15
CA ASN A 529 -23.55 8.45 -10.93
C ASN A 529 -25.00 8.90 -11.17
N GLY A 530 -25.32 9.48 -12.33
CA GLY A 530 -26.67 9.93 -12.69
C GLY A 530 -27.67 8.79 -12.82
N ALA A 531 -27.22 7.59 -13.19
CA ALA A 531 -28.05 6.38 -13.20
C ALA A 531 -28.64 6.04 -11.82
N ASP A 532 -28.04 6.55 -10.73
CA ASP A 532 -28.52 6.34 -9.36
C ASP A 532 -29.70 7.26 -8.99
N SER A 533 -30.03 8.28 -9.78
CA SER A 533 -31.09 9.27 -9.49
C SER A 533 -32.44 8.96 -10.16
N VAL A 534 -32.51 7.86 -10.92
CA VAL A 534 -33.69 7.41 -11.67
C VAL A 534 -34.21 6.04 -11.17
N GLN A 535 -33.56 5.47 -10.16
CA GLN A 535 -34.00 4.29 -9.39
C GLN A 535 -34.38 4.71 -7.99
#